data_AF-H9FBY7-F1
#
_entry.id   AF-H9FBY7-F1
#
_cell.length_a   1.000
_cell.length_b   1.000
_cell.length_c   1.000
_cell.angle_alpha   90.00
_cell.angle_beta   90.00
_cell.angle_gamma   90.00
#
_symmetry.space_group_name_H-M   'P 1'
#
loop_
_entity.id
_entity.type
_entity.pdbx_description
1 polymer ?
#
loop_
_entity_poly.entity_id
_entity_poly.type
_entity_poly.pdbx_seq_one_letter_code
_entity_poly.pdbx_strand_id
1 'polypeptide(L)' 'NVVEQTLSQLTKLGKPFKYIVTCVIMQKNGAGLHTASSCFWDSSTDGSCTVRWENKTMYCIVSAFGLSI' A
#
# COMPACT_ATOMS: atom_id res chain seq x y z
N ASN A 1 -1.58 -1.47 -14.31
CA ASN A 1 -2.12 -2.14 -13.12
C ASN A 1 -1.34 -1.64 -11.90
N VAL A 2 -1.98 -0.96 -10.94
CA VAL A 2 -1.29 -0.18 -9.89
C VAL A 2 -0.42 -1.06 -8.97
N VAL A 3 -0.95 -2.20 -8.53
CA VAL A 3 -0.25 -3.12 -7.62
C VAL A 3 1.01 -3.69 -8.27
N GLU A 4 0.90 -4.19 -9.50
CA GLU A 4 2.00 -4.77 -10.25
C GLU A 4 3.11 -3.76 -10.56
N GLN A 5 2.75 -2.53 -10.96
CA GLN A 5 3.71 -1.46 -11.19
C GLN A 5 4.44 -1.10 -9.89
N THR A 6 3.72 -1.00 -8.77
CA THR A 6 4.32 -0.70 -7.46
C THR A 6 5.29 -1.81 -7.04
N LEU A 7 4.87 -3.08 -7.13
CA LEU A 7 5.73 -4.22 -6.85
C LEU A 7 6.97 -4.24 -7.73
N SER A 8 6.83 -4.01 -9.04
CA SER A 8 7.96 -3.95 -9.97
C SER A 8 8.97 -2.87 -9.58
N GLN A 9 8.50 -1.68 -9.19
CA GLN A 9 9.40 -0.60 -8.75
C GLN A 9 10.08 -0.92 -7.41
N LEU A 10 9.37 -1.50 -6.45
CA LEU A 10 9.94 -1.91 -5.16
C LEU A 10 11.03 -2.98 -5.33
N THR A 11 10.79 -3.99 -6.18
CA THR A 11 11.78 -5.04 -6.45
C THR A 11 13.05 -4.49 -7.13
N LYS A 12 12.91 -3.45 -7.98
CA LYS A 12 14.06 -2.79 -8.62
C LYS A 12 14.99 -2.07 -7.65
N LEU A 13 14.54 -1.77 -6.42
CA LEU A 13 15.40 -1.17 -5.40
C LEU A 13 16.50 -2.12 -4.90
N GLY A 14 16.40 -3.43 -5.19
CA GLY A 14 17.42 -4.42 -4.84
C GLY A 14 17.66 -4.56 -3.34
N LYS A 15 16.69 -4.18 -2.51
CA LYS A 15 16.77 -4.32 -1.06
C LYS A 15 16.25 -5.70 -0.62
N PRO A 16 16.84 -6.32 0.41
CA PRO A 16 16.49 -7.66 0.88
C PRO A 16 15.22 -7.64 1.74
N PHE A 17 14.10 -7.21 1.16
CA PHE A 17 12.80 -7.16 1.82
C PHE A 17 11.80 -8.05 1.10
N LYS A 18 10.89 -8.65 1.86
CA LYS A 18 9.64 -9.20 1.35
C LYS A 18 8.62 -8.06 1.24
N TYR A 19 8.19 -7.77 0.01
CA TYR A 19 7.21 -6.72 -0.25
C TYR A 19 5.78 -7.27 -0.38
N ILE A 20 4.83 -6.56 0.23
CA ILE A 20 3.39 -6.78 0.08
C ILE A 20 2.76 -5.47 -0.35
N VAL A 21 1.92 -5.48 -1.39
CA VAL A 21 1.20 -4.29 -1.85
C VAL A 21 -0.29 -4.60 -1.94
N THR A 22 -1.10 -3.77 -1.31
CA THR A 22 -2.56 -3.81 -1.38
C THR A 22 -3.10 -2.50 -1.96
N CYS A 23 -4.21 -2.57 -2.68
CA CYS A 23 -4.88 -1.41 -3.26
C CYS A 23 -6.38 -1.53 -3.04
N VAL A 24 -6.99 -0.48 -2.49
CA VAL A 24 -8.44 -0.33 -2.33
C VAL A 24 -8.91 0.75 -3.28
N ILE A 25 -9.86 0.41 -4.14
CA ILE A 25 -10.50 1.35 -5.06
C ILE A 25 -11.99 1.42 -4.69
N MET A 26 -12.48 2.63 -4.39
CA MET A 26 -13.88 2.84 -4.00
C MET A 26 -14.49 3.98 -4.81
N GLN A 27 -15.68 3.76 -5.34
CA GLN A 27 -16.45 4.80 -6.03
C GLN A 27 -16.97 5.85 -5.03
N LYS A 28 -16.87 7.13 -5.39
CA LYS A 28 -17.45 8.27 -4.66
C LYS A 28 -18.94 8.39 -4.96
N ASN A 29 -19.75 7.70 -4.17
CA ASN A 29 -21.21 7.73 -4.23
C ASN A 29 -21.84 8.27 -2.93
N GLY A 30 -21.06 8.95 -2.09
CA GLY A 30 -21.50 9.48 -0.79
C GLY A 30 -21.30 8.52 0.38
N ALA A 31 -20.86 7.27 0.15
CA ALA A 31 -20.46 6.36 1.22
C ALA A 31 -19.09 6.74 1.80
N GLY A 32 -18.93 6.56 3.12
CA GLY A 32 -17.67 6.77 3.83
C GLY A 32 -16.69 5.59 3.67
N LEU A 33 -15.39 5.87 3.82
CA LEU A 33 -14.32 4.87 3.78
C LEU A 33 -13.37 5.05 4.96
N HIS A 34 -13.18 3.99 5.74
CA HIS A 34 -12.19 3.94 6.81
C HIS A 34 -11.25 2.76 6.60
N THR A 35 -9.96 3.04 6.42
CA THR A 35 -8.92 2.02 6.23
C THR A 35 -7.77 2.33 7.18
N ALA A 36 -7.39 1.32 7.97
CA ALA A 36 -6.26 1.31 8.87
C ALA A 36 -5.60 -0.07 8.81
N SER A 37 -4.32 -0.13 9.14
CA SER A 37 -3.55 -1.37 9.22
C SER A 37 -2.77 -1.41 10.53
N SER A 38 -2.81 -2.53 11.22
CA SER A 38 -1.98 -2.81 12.39
C SER A 38 -1.25 -4.13 12.16
N CYS A 39 0.03 -4.17 12.50
CA CYS A 39 0.91 -5.32 12.26
C CYS A 39 1.69 -5.66 13.54
N PHE A 40 1.98 -6.95 13.72
CA PHE A 40 2.95 -7.41 14.70
C PHE A 40 4.24 -7.77 13.94
N TRP A 41 5.30 -6.99 14.16
CA TRP A 41 6.52 -6.98 13.32
C TRP A 41 7.70 -6.34 14.07
N ASP A 42 8.89 -6.36 13.48
CA ASP A 42 10.07 -5.70 14.04
C ASP A 42 10.05 -4.20 13.71
N SER A 43 9.97 -3.34 14.73
CA SER A 43 9.87 -1.88 14.56
C SER A 43 11.15 -1.21 14.04
N SER A 44 12.27 -1.92 14.03
CA SER A 44 13.56 -1.41 13.56
C SER A 44 13.80 -1.70 12.08
N THR A 45 13.23 -2.77 11.55
CA THR A 45 13.51 -3.26 10.20
C THR A 45 12.29 -3.35 9.29
N ASP A 46 11.09 -3.49 9.85
CA ASP A 46 9.84 -3.63 9.08
C ASP A 46 9.09 -2.30 9.02
N GLY A 47 8.35 -2.08 7.93
CA GLY A 47 7.65 -0.82 7.73
C GLY A 47 6.54 -0.88 6.70
N SER A 48 5.69 0.15 6.73
CA SER A 48 4.62 0.33 5.76
C SER A 48 4.48 1.77 5.33
N CYS A 49 3.95 1.96 4.12
CA CYS A 49 3.64 3.25 3.55
C CYS A 49 2.27 3.19 2.92
N THR A 50 1.38 4.12 3.28
CA THR A 50 0.05 4.22 2.70
C THR A 50 -0.10 5.54 1.97
N VAL A 51 -0.45 5.47 0.68
CA VAL A 51 -0.73 6.62 -0.17
C VAL A 51 -2.21 6.65 -0.49
N ARG A 52 -2.85 7.79 -0.21
CA ARG A 52 -4.25 8.03 -0.57
C ARG A 52 -4.29 8.98 -1.75
N TRP A 53 -5.03 8.59 -2.77
CA TRP A 53 -5.29 9.39 -3.96
C TRP A 53 -6.79 9.43 -4.21
N GLU A 54 -7.26 10.53 -4.79
CA GLU A 54 -8.66 10.68 -5.15
C GLU A 54 -8.84 11.54 -6.39
N ASN A 55 -9.97 11.34 -7.07
CA ASN A 55 -10.46 12.26 -8.10
C ASN A 55 -11.95 12.57 -7.85
N LYS A 56 -12.66 13.09 -8.85
CA LYS A 56 -14.10 13.41 -8.72
C LYS A 56 -14.99 12.19 -8.47
N THR A 57 -14.58 10.99 -8.89
CA THR A 57 -15.45 9.80 -8.94
C THR A 57 -14.96 8.62 -8.12
N MET A 58 -13.71 8.61 -7.65
CA MET A 58 -13.14 7.49 -6.90
C MET A 58 -12.08 7.91 -5.88
N TYR A 59 -11.95 7.07 -4.86
CA TYR A 59 -10.79 6.97 -3.96
C TYR A 59 -9.92 5.79 -4.40
N CYS A 60 -8.60 5.95 -4.33
CA CYS A 60 -7.61 4.91 -4.53
C CYS A 60 -6.61 4.97 -3.38
N ILE A 61 -6.54 3.92 -2.57
CA ILE A 61 -5.65 3.85 -1.41
C ILE A 61 -4.71 2.67 -1.64
N VAL A 62 -3.41 2.95 -1.70
CA VAL A 62 -2.37 1.94 -1.89
C VAL A 62 -1.57 1.84 -0.61
N SER A 63 -1.43 0.63 -0.08
CA SER A 63 -0.59 0.33 1.09
C SER A 63 0.50 -0.64 0.68
N ALA A 64 1.76 -0.25 0.89
CA ALA A 64 2.92 -1.11 0.70
C ALA A 64 3.52 -1.46 2.07
N PHE A 65 3.95 -2.72 2.24
CA PHE A 65 4.63 -3.22 3.42
C PHE A 65 5.97 -3.83 2.97
N GLY A 66 7.05 -3.48 3.67
CA GLY A 66 8.37 -4.08 3.50
C GLY A 66 8.76 -4.77 4.80
N LEU A 67 9.01 -6.07 4.71
CA LEU A 67 9.39 -6.91 5.86
C LEU A 67 10.80 -7.44 5.63
N SER A 68 11.66 -7.27 6.62
CA SER A 68 13.02 -7.81 6.60
C SER A 68 13.00 -9.34 6.51
N ILE A 69 14.03 -9.89 5.85
CA ILE A 69 14.21 -11.34 5.65
C ILE A 69 15.31 -11.83 6.60
#